data_AF-A0A524B6U5-F1
#
_entry.id   AF-A0A524B6U5-F1
#
_cell.length_a   1.000
_cell.length_b   1.000
_cell.length_c   1.000
_cell.angle_alpha   90.00
_cell.angle_beta   90.00
_cell.angle_gamma   90.00
#
_symmetry.space_group_name_H-M   'P 1'
#
loop_
_entity.id
_entity.type
_entity.pdbx_description
1 polymer ?
#
loop_
_entity_poly.entity_id
_entity_poly.type
_entity_poly.pdbx_seq_one_letter_code
_entity_poly.pdbx_strand_id
1 'polypeptide(L)'
;MPQRDQEITLLRREVEMLMEERQVLLRVVGASAALIASLDSKRLPVGAVEAADVVATSINCLSEETLQDALASVHAEIEDDAAAA
;
A
#
# COMPACT_ATOMS: atom_id res chain seq x y z
N MET A 1 -8.50 -37.42 -7.97
CA MET A 1 -9.04 -37.65 -6.61
C MET A 1 -9.82 -36.39 -6.27
N PRO A 2 -11.16 -36.41 -6.33
CA PRO A 2 -11.98 -35.20 -6.33
C PRO A 2 -11.78 -34.28 -5.10
N GLN A 3 -11.33 -34.84 -3.97
CA GLN A 3 -10.99 -34.08 -2.76
C GLN A 3 -9.75 -33.19 -2.92
N ARG A 4 -8.71 -33.67 -3.61
CA ARG A 4 -7.52 -32.84 -3.90
C ARG A 4 -7.85 -31.67 -4.81
N ASP A 5 -8.71 -31.89 -5.80
CA ASP A 5 -9.13 -30.85 -6.74
C ASP A 5 -9.97 -29.77 -6.04
N GLN A 6 -10.76 -30.15 -5.04
CA GLN A 6 -11.48 -29.21 -4.16
C GLN A 6 -10.53 -28.43 -3.25
N GLU A 7 -9.56 -29.08 -2.61
CA GLU A 7 -8.55 -28.41 -1.78
C GLU A 7 -7.75 -27.38 -2.58
N ILE A 8 -7.33 -27.72 -3.80
CA ILE A 8 -6.63 -26.80 -4.71
C ILE A 8 -7.50 -25.59 -5.04
N THR A 9 -8.80 -25.80 -5.29
CA THR A 9 -9.73 -24.72 -5.61
C THR A 9 -9.91 -23.76 -4.43
N LEU A 10 -10.03 -24.30 -3.20
CA LEU A 10 -10.16 -23.50 -1.99
C LEU A 10 -8.88 -22.70 -1.71
N LEU A 11 -7.70 -23.33 -1.81
CA LEU A 11 -6.42 -22.65 -1.62
C LEU A 11 -6.20 -21.55 -2.64
N ARG A 12 -6.56 -21.77 -3.92
CA ARG A 12 -6.46 -20.73 -4.94
C ARG A 12 -7.30 -19.52 -4.57
N ARG A 13 -8.55 -19.73 -4.17
CA ARG A 13 -9.44 -18.65 -3.77
C ARG A 13 -8.91 -17.87 -2.57
N GLU A 14 -8.32 -18.56 -1.59
CA GLU A 14 -7.68 -17.91 -0.45
C GLU A 14 -6.51 -17.02 -0.88
N VAL A 15 -5.65 -17.53 -1.77
CA VAL A 15 -4.53 -16.73 -2.31
C VAL A 15 -5.04 -15.53 -3.10
N GLU A 16 -6.07 -15.68 -3.92
CA GLU A 16 -6.69 -14.56 -4.65
C GLU A 16 -7.19 -13.48 -3.68
N MET A 17 -7.92 -13.85 -2.63
CA MET A 17 -8.39 -12.91 -1.60
C MET A 17 -7.22 -12.22 -0.88
N LEU A 18 -6.15 -12.95 -0.55
CA LEU A 18 -4.95 -12.37 0.07
C LEU A 18 -4.22 -11.40 -0.87
N MET A 19 -4.20 -11.68 -2.17
CA MET A 19 -3.60 -10.79 -3.17
C MET A 19 -4.43 -9.51 -3.34
N GLU A 20 -5.76 -9.60 -3.33
CA GLU A 20 -6.65 -8.43 -3.34
C GLU A 20 -6.43 -7.54 -2.11
N GLU A 21 -6.38 -8.13 -0.91
CA GLU A 21 -6.12 -7.40 0.33
C GLU A 21 -4.72 -6.76 0.32
N ARG A 22 -3.70 -7.46 -0.20
CA ARG A 22 -2.36 -6.91 -0.37
C ARG A 22 -2.40 -5.66 -1.24
N GLN A 23 -3.18 -5.64 -2.32
CA GLN A 23 -3.26 -4.49 -3.22
C GLN A 23 -3.87 -3.26 -2.52
N VAL A 24 -4.90 -3.47 -1.67
CA VAL A 24 -5.49 -2.41 -0.85
C VAL A 24 -4.47 -1.85 0.13
N LEU A 25 -3.71 -2.71 0.81
CA LEU A 25 -2.66 -2.29 1.74
C LEU A 25 -1.54 -1.52 1.03
N LEU A 26 -1.11 -1.96 -0.16
CA LEU A 26 -0.11 -1.24 -0.95
C LEU A 26 -0.56 0.17 -1.31
N ARG A 27 -1.84 0.35 -1.66
CA ARG A 27 -2.42 1.67 -1.94
C ARG A 27 -2.38 2.59 -0.72
N VAL A 28 -2.74 2.07 0.46
CA VAL A 28 -2.69 2.83 1.72
C VAL A 28 -1.26 3.23 2.08
N VAL A 29 -0.31 2.29 1.93
CA VAL A 29 1.11 2.53 2.18
C VAL A 29 1.66 3.57 1.19
N GLY A 30 1.34 3.46 -0.10
CA GLY A 30 1.76 4.39 -1.12
C GLY A 30 1.22 5.81 -0.88
N ALA A 31 -0.05 5.92 -0.49
CA ALA A 31 -0.67 7.21 -0.16
C ALA A 31 -0.03 7.84 1.08
N SER A 32 0.28 7.01 2.08
CA SER A 32 1.00 7.45 3.29
C SER A 32 2.41 7.93 2.96
N ALA A 33 3.12 7.23 2.06
CA ALA A 33 4.45 7.63 1.62
C ALA A 33 4.44 8.95 0.84
N ALA A 34 3.49 9.12 -0.09
CA ALA A 34 3.30 10.38 -0.81
C ALA A 34 2.96 11.53 0.16
N LEU A 35 2.11 11.27 1.15
CA LEU A 35 1.78 12.24 2.20
C LEU A 35 3.04 12.65 2.97
N ILE A 36 3.81 11.70 3.52
CA ILE A 36 5.05 11.99 4.26
C ILE A 36 6.04 12.77 3.39
N ALA A 37 6.21 12.40 2.13
CA ALA A 37 7.08 13.11 1.19
C ALA A 37 6.64 14.57 0.93
N SER A 38 5.35 14.86 1.06
CA SER A 38 4.79 16.22 0.90
C SER A 38 4.83 17.08 2.18
N LEU A 39 5.10 16.49 3.34
CA LEU A 39 5.12 17.22 4.61
C LEU A 39 6.39 18.06 4.79
N ASP A 40 6.21 19.27 5.33
CA ASP A 40 7.31 20.10 5.83
C ASP A 40 7.42 19.93 7.35
N SER A 41 8.49 19.28 7.80
CA SER A 41 8.74 18.99 9.21
C SER A 41 8.82 20.24 10.09
N LYS A 42 9.13 21.41 9.52
CA LYS A 42 9.17 22.68 10.26
C LYS A 42 7.79 23.28 10.51
N ARG A 43 6.78 22.82 9.76
CA ARG A 43 5.40 23.33 9.79
C ARG A 43 4.41 22.31 10.35
N LEU A 44 4.88 21.11 10.68
CA LEU A 44 4.05 20.05 11.22
C LEU A 44 3.60 20.39 12.65
N PRO A 45 2.30 20.34 12.97
CA PRO A 45 1.84 20.59 14.33
C PRO A 45 2.40 19.53 15.28
N VAL A 46 2.79 19.93 16.49
CA VAL A 46 3.45 19.05 17.47
C VAL A 46 2.67 17.76 17.74
N GLY A 47 1.34 17.84 17.78
CA GLY A 47 0.47 16.67 17.97
C GLY A 47 0.47 15.65 16.82
N ALA A 48 0.97 16.02 15.63
CA ALA A 48 1.08 15.13 14.48
C ALA A 48 2.50 14.59 14.26
N VAL A 49 3.50 15.11 14.98
CA VAL A 49 4.91 14.71 14.82
C VAL A 49 5.11 13.23 15.10
N GLU A 50 4.55 12.74 16.21
CA GLU A 50 4.69 11.32 16.59
C GLU A 50 4.02 10.39 15.57
N ALA A 51 2.83 10.74 15.09
CA ALA A 51 2.15 9.97 14.05
C ALA A 51 2.93 9.95 12.73
N ALA A 52 3.50 11.10 12.32
CA ALA A 52 4.33 11.18 11.13
C ALA A 52 5.63 10.37 11.28
N ASP A 53 6.24 10.36 12.47
CA ASP A 53 7.45 9.59 12.76
C ASP A 53 7.20 8.08 12.71
N VAL A 54 6.08 7.61 13.27
CA VAL A 54 5.67 6.19 13.19
C VAL A 54 5.49 5.76 11.73
N VAL A 55 4.82 6.58 10.92
CA VAL A 55 4.60 6.28 9.50
C VAL A 55 5.91 6.30 8.72
N ALA A 56 6.76 7.32 8.92
CA ALA A 56 8.05 7.42 8.25
C ALA A 56 8.98 6.25 8.61
N THR A 57 9.05 5.88 9.88
CA THR A 57 9.82 4.72 10.34
C THR A 57 9.29 3.42 9.74
N SER A 58 7.97 3.24 9.73
CA SER A 58 7.34 2.04 9.16
C SER A 58 7.60 1.92 7.65
N ILE A 59 7.53 3.03 6.91
CA ILE A 59 7.87 3.08 5.48
C ILE A 59 9.35 2.70 5.26
N ASN A 60 10.25 3.22 6.08
CA ASN A 60 11.68 2.92 5.99
C ASN A 60 12.04 1.46 6.32
N CYS A 61 11.13 0.72 6.97
CA CYS A 61 11.30 -0.72 7.22
C CYS A 61 10.83 -1.60 6.06
N LEU A 62 10.16 -1.06 5.04
CA LEU A 62 9.73 -1.82 3.88
C LEU A 62 10.92 -2.18 2.99
N SER A 63 10.80 -3.28 2.23
CA SER A 63 11.75 -3.55 1.14
C SER A 63 11.58 -2.52 0.02
N GLU A 64 12.65 -2.26 -0.71
CA GLU A 64 12.62 -1.34 -1.86
C GLU A 64 11.56 -1.76 -2.90
N GLU A 65 11.46 -3.07 -3.18
CA GLU A 65 10.43 -3.64 -4.06
C GLU A 65 9.01 -3.35 -3.54
N THR A 66 8.74 -3.56 -2.25
CA THR A 66 7.42 -3.30 -1.68
C THR A 66 7.07 -1.82 -1.69
N LEU A 67 8.05 -0.96 -1.43
CA LEU A 67 7.87 0.49 -1.51
C LEU A 67 7.58 0.94 -2.94
N GLN A 68 8.29 0.36 -3.92
CA GLN A 68 8.05 0.62 -5.34
C GLN A 68 6.64 0.19 -5.77
N ASP A 69 6.22 -1.01 -5.39
CA ASP A 69 4.86 -1.52 -5.62
C ASP A 69 3.80 -0.57 -5.02
N ALA A 70 4.02 -0.12 -3.77
CA ALA A 70 3.12 0.78 -3.09
C ALA A 70 3.01 2.14 -3.79
N LEU A 71 4.13 2.75 -4.18
CA LEU A 71 4.14 4.03 -4.89
C LEU A 71 3.52 3.92 -6.30
N ALA A 72 3.75 2.81 -6.99
CA ALA A 72 3.14 2.53 -8.29
C ALA A 72 1.61 2.38 -8.19
N SER A 73 1.13 1.73 -7.12
CA SER A 73 -0.32 1.52 -6.92
C SER A 73 -1.12 2.81 -6.78
N VAL A 74 -0.50 3.90 -6.33
CA VAL A 74 -1.14 5.22 -6.21
C VAL A 74 -0.90 6.09 -7.45
N HIS A 75 0.26 5.96 -8.11
CA HIS A 75 0.50 6.67 -9.38
C HIS A 75 -0.42 6.19 -10.50
N ALA A 76 -0.70 4.89 -10.58
CA ALA A 76 -1.61 4.32 -11.58
C ALA A 76 -3.01 4.97 -11.50
N GLU A 77 -3.47 5.27 -10.29
CA GLU A 77 -4.80 5.86 -10.10
C GLU A 77 -4.83 7.38 -10.27
N ILE A 78 -3.73 8.09 -9.96
CA ILE A 78 -3.63 9.53 -10.24
C ILE A 78 -3.63 9.78 -11.75
N GLU A 79 -2.97 8.92 -12.53
CA GLU A 79 -3.01 8.99 -14.00
C GLU A 79 -4.40 8.61 -14.56
N ASP A 80 -5.05 7.56 -14.02
CA ASP A 80 -6.41 7.18 -14.44
C ASP A 80 -7.45 8.27 -14.17
N ASP A 81 -7.34 9.01 -13.05
CA ASP A 81 -8.27 10.10 -12.69
C ASP A 81 -7.96 11.39 -13.47
N ALA A 82 -6.69 11.66 -13.79
CA ALA A 82 -6.28 12.80 -14.62
C ALA A 82 -6.65 12.64 -16.11
N ALA A 83 -6.77 11.40 -16.61
CA ALA A 83 -7.22 11.13 -17.98
C ALA A 83 -8.75 11.28 -18.16
N ALA A 84 -9.51 11.44 -17.06
CA ALA A 84 -10.96 11.55 -17.05
C ALA A 84 -11.51 12.99 -16.91
N ALA A 85 -10.64 14.02 -16.88
CA ALA A 85 -10.99 15.44 -16.74
C ALA A 85 -10.58 16.27 -17.96
#